data_AF-E1QSJ0-F1
#
_entry.id   AF-E1QSJ0-F1
#
_cell.length_a   1.000
_cell.length_b   1.000
_cell.length_c   1.000
_cell.angle_alpha   90.00
_cell.angle_beta   90.00
_cell.angle_gamma   90.00
#
_symmetry.space_group_name_H-M   'P 1'
#
loop_
_entity.id
_entity.type
_entity.pdbx_description
1 polymer ?
#
loop_
_entity_poly.entity_id
_entity_poly.type
_entity_poly.pdbx_seq_one_letter_code
_entity_poly.pdbx_strand_id
1 'polypeptide(L)'
;MVSKDVVFDEVRKVGREWVIRGRVKSRSRPNTWHSVEARIRRLESGEVTMVGKCDCEAFTRGHMVCWHMLHLTNVFIRNRRRLVRGLGISVN
;
A
#
# COMPACT_ATOMS: atom_id res chain seq x y z
N MET A 1 -7.97 -5.58 12.36
CA MET A 1 -6.97 -4.91 13.22
C MET A 1 -6.01 -4.17 12.30
N VAL A 2 -5.85 -2.85 12.42
CA VAL A 2 -4.83 -2.13 11.64
C VAL A 2 -3.48 -2.44 12.30
N SER A 3 -2.55 -2.96 11.50
CA SER A 3 -1.23 -3.37 11.98
C SER A 3 -0.54 -2.21 12.70
N LYS A 4 0.13 -2.46 13.82
CA LYS A 4 1.01 -1.46 14.45
C LYS A 4 2.20 -1.09 13.56
N ASP A 5 2.45 -1.87 12.51
CA ASP A 5 3.56 -1.70 11.59
C ASP A 5 3.17 -0.98 10.28
N VAL A 6 1.92 -0.50 10.18
CA VAL A 6 1.41 0.23 9.01
C VAL A 6 0.59 1.44 9.43
N VAL A 7 0.95 2.59 8.89
CA VAL A 7 0.15 3.82 8.96
C VAL A 7 -0.31 4.17 7.55
N PHE A 8 -1.61 4.39 7.37
CA PHE A 8 -2.16 4.85 6.09
C PHE A 8 -2.19 6.37 6.07
N ASP A 9 -1.61 6.96 5.03
CA ASP A 9 -1.62 8.40 4.82
C ASP A 9 -2.71 8.79 3.79
N GLU A 10 -2.91 7.98 2.74
CA GLU A 10 -3.95 8.18 1.72
C GLU A 10 -4.50 6.83 1.25
N VAL A 11 -5.81 6.73 1.10
CA VAL A 11 -6.46 5.62 0.39
C VAL A 11 -7.50 6.24 -0.52
N ARG A 12 -7.34 6.10 -1.84
CA ARG A 12 -8.31 6.60 -2.80
C ARG A 12 -8.58 5.59 -3.90
N LYS A 13 -9.75 5.73 -4.52
CA LYS A 13 -10.13 4.98 -5.71
C LYS A 13 -10.16 5.92 -6.91
N VAL A 14 -9.49 5.55 -7.99
CA VAL A 14 -9.49 6.28 -9.26
C VAL A 14 -9.93 5.30 -10.35
N GLY A 15 -11.18 5.39 -10.79
CA GLY A 15 -11.78 4.41 -11.70
C GLY A 15 -11.74 2.98 -11.14
N ARG A 16 -11.02 2.07 -11.81
CA ARG A 16 -10.80 0.67 -11.39
C ARG A 16 -9.52 0.45 -10.58
N GLU A 17 -8.78 1.51 -10.28
CA GLU A 17 -7.51 1.47 -9.54
C GLU A 17 -7.67 1.97 -8.10
N TRP A 18 -7.04 1.28 -7.16
CA TRP A 18 -6.83 1.75 -5.79
C TRP A 18 -5.43 2.35 -5.69
N VAL A 19 -5.34 3.58 -5.20
CA VAL A 19 -4.06 4.23 -4.86
C VAL A 19 -3.97 4.29 -3.34
N ILE A 20 -2.92 3.70 -2.80
CA ILE A 20 -2.70 3.54 -1.36
C ILE A 20 -1.33 4.12 -1.05
N ARG A 21 -1.28 5.08 -0.13
CA ARG A 21 -0.03 5.62 0.41
C ARG A 21 0.01 5.40 1.91
N GLY A 22 1.19 5.08 2.39
CA GLY A 22 1.39 4.89 3.81
C GLY A 22 2.85 4.75 4.17
N ARG A 23 3.05 4.55 5.47
CA ARG A 23 4.35 4.25 6.05
C ARG A 23 4.32 2.83 6.61
N VAL A 24 5.35 2.06 6.29
CA VAL A 24 5.50 0.68 6.76
C VAL A 24 6.78 0.55 7.56
N LYS A 25 6.68 -0.03 8.74
CA LYS A 25 7.82 -0.24 9.64
C LYS A 25 8.78 -1.28 9.05
N SER A 26 10.07 -1.02 9.13
CA SER A 26 11.09 -1.98 8.70
C SER A 26 11.15 -3.17 9.66
N ARG A 27 11.23 -4.38 9.10
CA ARG A 27 11.41 -5.62 9.89
C ARG A 27 12.82 -5.76 10.45
N SER A 28 13.82 -5.29 9.71
CA SER A 28 15.23 -5.41 10.11
C SER A 28 15.71 -4.22 10.94
N ARG A 29 15.02 -3.08 10.88
CA ARG A 29 15.36 -1.86 11.62
C ARG A 29 14.12 -1.33 12.35
N PRO A 30 13.86 -1.76 13.60
CA PRO A 30 12.61 -1.46 14.31
C PRO A 30 12.29 0.02 14.53
N ASN A 31 13.23 0.94 14.34
CA ASN A 31 12.99 2.39 14.45
C ASN A 31 12.90 3.09 13.09
N THR A 32 12.93 2.33 11.99
CA THR A 32 12.88 2.86 10.62
C THR A 32 11.50 2.62 10.02
N TRP A 33 10.95 3.64 9.39
CA TRP A 33 9.73 3.59 8.61
C TRP A 33 10.05 3.90 7.16
N HIS A 34 9.38 3.18 6.25
CA HIS A 34 9.53 3.36 4.81
C HIS A 34 8.26 3.96 4.23
N SER A 35 8.41 4.97 3.38
CA SER A 35 7.33 5.57 2.62
C SER A 35 6.99 4.68 1.44
N VAL A 36 5.72 4.31 1.30
CA VAL A 36 5.26 3.33 0.32
C VAL A 36 4.03 3.85 -0.40
N GLU A 37 4.07 3.78 -1.74
CA GLU A 37 2.90 3.92 -2.60
C GLU A 37 2.63 2.58 -3.28
N ALA A 38 1.39 2.10 -3.24
CA ALA A 38 0.94 0.94 -3.99
C ALA A 38 -0.32 1.30 -4.78
N ARG A 39 -0.32 0.98 -6.06
CA ARG A 39 -1.45 1.10 -6.97
C ARG A 39 -1.89 -0.28 -7.41
N ILE A 40 -3.16 -0.59 -7.17
CA ILE A 40 -3.70 -1.94 -7.40
C ILE A 40 -4.86 -1.83 -8.37
N ARG A 41 -4.79 -2.57 -9.46
CA ARG A 41 -5.84 -2.61 -10.49
C ARG A 41 -6.19 -4.05 -10.81
N ARG A 42 -7.48 -4.34 -10.90
CA ARG A 42 -7.96 -5.61 -11.44
C ARG A 42 -8.19 -5.46 -12.93
N LEU A 43 -7.55 -6.33 -13.71
CA LEU A 43 -7.71 -6.41 -15.16
C LEU A 43 -9.00 -7.17 -15.51
N GLU A 44 -9.43 -7.03 -16.75
CA GLU A 44 -10.62 -7.72 -17.27
C GLU A 44 -10.41 -9.24 -17.35
N SER A 45 -9.16 -9.68 -17.55
CA SER A 45 -8.73 -11.08 -17.45
C SER A 45 -8.91 -11.69 -16.06
N GLY A 46 -9.21 -10.87 -15.04
CA GLY A 46 -9.28 -11.29 -13.63
C GLY A 46 -7.95 -11.21 -12.88
N GLU A 47 -6.84 -10.98 -13.59
CA GLU A 47 -5.52 -10.74 -13.01
C GLU A 47 -5.48 -9.42 -12.21
N VAL A 48 -4.52 -9.34 -11.28
CA VAL A 48 -4.30 -8.14 -10.48
C VAL A 48 -2.91 -7.61 -10.78
N THR A 49 -2.83 -6.35 -11.22
CA THR A 49 -1.57 -5.64 -11.36
C THR A 49 -1.33 -4.76 -10.15
N MET A 50 -0.07 -4.76 -9.71
CA MET A 50 0.41 -3.92 -8.62
C MET A 50 1.65 -3.18 -9.09
N VAL A 51 1.60 -1.86 -9.06
CA VAL A 51 2.76 -1.00 -9.29
C VAL A 51 2.92 -0.09 -8.10
N GLY A 52 4.12 0.43 -7.85
CA GLY A 52 4.32 1.27 -6.70
C GLY A 52 5.74 1.74 -6.52
N LYS A 53 5.99 2.35 -5.38
CA LYS A 53 7.28 2.90 -4.98
C LYS A 53 7.52 2.64 -3.50
N CYS A 54 8.78 2.43 -3.14
CA CYS A 54 9.22 2.33 -1.76
C CYS A 54 10.61 2.96 -1.62
N ASP A 55 10.86 3.68 -0.54
CA ASP A 55 12.18 4.30 -0.27
C ASP A 55 13.21 3.32 0.32
N CYS A 56 12.83 2.06 0.56
CA CYS A 56 13.74 1.03 1.05
C CYS A 56 14.78 0.62 -0.01
N GLU A 57 15.96 0.21 0.45
CA GLU A 57 17.10 -0.18 -0.37
C GLU A 57 16.78 -1.27 -1.41
N ALA A 58 15.98 -2.27 -1.03
CA ALA A 58 15.60 -3.35 -1.95
C ALA A 58 14.83 -2.83 -3.19
N PHE A 59 14.02 -1.78 -3.01
CA PHE A 59 13.28 -1.16 -4.10
C PHE A 59 14.16 -0.14 -4.84
N THR A 60 14.86 0.73 -4.11
CA THR A 60 15.63 1.83 -4.72
C THR A 60 16.85 1.34 -5.49
N ARG A 61 17.45 0.21 -5.10
CA ARG A 61 18.60 -0.40 -5.80
C ARG A 61 18.20 -1.56 -6.69
N GLY A 62 17.24 -2.38 -6.26
CA GLY A 62 16.83 -3.57 -6.99
C GLY A 62 15.73 -3.33 -8.01
N HIS A 63 15.00 -2.21 -7.91
CA HIS A 63 13.78 -1.94 -8.69
C HIS A 63 12.74 -3.07 -8.63
N MET A 64 12.79 -3.88 -7.56
CA MET A 64 11.90 -5.02 -7.34
C MET A 64 10.80 -4.68 -6.35
N VAL A 65 9.65 -5.36 -6.48
CA VAL A 65 8.57 -5.31 -5.48
C VAL A 65 9.13 -5.73 -4.12
N CYS A 66 9.11 -4.79 -3.17
CA CYS A 66 9.65 -5.05 -1.84
C CYS A 66 8.57 -5.55 -0.87
N TRP A 67 9.00 -6.12 0.24
CA TRP A 67 8.10 -6.60 1.29
C TRP A 67 7.17 -5.50 1.82
N HIS A 68 7.64 -4.25 1.92
CA HIS A 68 6.83 -3.14 2.44
C HIS A 68 5.59 -2.87 1.56
N MET A 69 5.74 -2.95 0.22
CA MET A 69 4.62 -2.82 -0.71
C MET A 69 3.59 -3.93 -0.53
N LEU A 70 4.07 -5.18 -0.40
CA LEU A 70 3.21 -6.33 -0.15
C LEU A 70 2.49 -6.23 1.20
N HIS A 71 3.19 -5.77 2.24
CA HIS A 71 2.63 -5.62 3.58
C HIS A 71 1.56 -4.53 3.64
N LEU A 72 1.85 -3.34 3.09
CA LEU A 72 0.86 -2.24 2.98
C LEU A 72 -0.40 -2.72 2.25
N THR A 73 -0.22 -3.39 1.12
CA THR A 73 -1.31 -3.93 0.29
C THR A 73 -2.14 -4.96 1.06
N ASN A 74 -1.50 -5.90 1.75
CA ASN A 74 -2.19 -6.92 2.54
C ASN A 74 -3.00 -6.30 3.69
N VAL A 75 -2.44 -5.31 4.39
CA VAL A 75 -3.17 -4.61 5.47
C VAL A 75 -4.33 -3.82 4.90
N PHE A 76 -4.18 -3.18 3.73
CA PHE A 76 -5.28 -2.51 3.04
C PHE A 76 -6.40 -3.51 2.69
N ILE A 77 -6.10 -4.62 2.01
CA ILE A 77 -7.11 -5.60 1.57
C ILE A 77 -7.92 -6.10 2.77
N ARG A 78 -7.25 -6.44 3.87
CA ARG A 78 -7.88 -6.94 5.11
C ARG A 78 -8.75 -5.89 5.81
N ASN A 79 -8.45 -4.61 5.67
CA ASN A 79 -9.15 -3.52 6.36
C ASN A 79 -9.92 -2.58 5.41
N ARG A 80 -10.01 -2.92 4.11
CA ARG A 80 -10.56 -2.09 3.03
C ARG A 80 -11.88 -1.44 3.40
N ARG A 81 -12.86 -2.22 3.85
CA ARG A 81 -14.20 -1.73 4.19
C ARG A 81 -14.17 -0.63 5.25
N ARG A 82 -13.27 -0.76 6.23
CA ARG A 82 -13.10 0.21 7.33
C ARG A 82 -12.34 1.45 6.86
N LEU A 83 -11.24 1.25 6.13
CA LEU A 83 -10.39 2.34 5.63
C LEU A 83 -11.14 3.25 4.66
N VAL A 84 -11.95 2.67 3.76
CA VAL A 84 -12.79 3.41 2.81
C VAL A 84 -13.83 4.28 3.51
N ARG A 85 -14.37 3.81 4.64
CA ARG A 85 -15.39 4.55 5.42
C ARG A 85 -14.78 5.59 6.37
N GLY A 86 -13.61 5.30 6.93
CA GLY A 86 -13.00 6.10 8.01
C GLY A 86 -12.00 7.18 7.55
N LEU A 87 -11.41 7.05 6.35
CA LEU A 87 -10.45 8.04 5.83
C LEU A 87 -11.08 9.04 4.86
N GLY A 88 -12.40 9.03 4.68
CA GLY A 88 -13.10 9.97 3.80
C GLY A 88 -12.57 9.90 2.37
N ILE A 89 -12.80 8.79 1.67
CA ILE A 89 -12.42 8.72 0.25
C ILE A 89 -13.27 9.72 -0.53
N SER A 90 -12.62 10.71 -1.16
CA SER A 90 -13.24 11.45 -2.26
C SER A 90 -13.38 10.49 -3.43
N VAL A 91 -14.59 10.01 -3.67
CA VAL A 91 -14.95 9.35 -4.91
C VAL A 91 -15.17 10.48 -5.91
N ASN A 92 -14.15 10.75 -6.73
CA ASN A 92 -14.36 11.50 -7.97
C ASN A 92 -14.80 10.52 -9.06
#